data_AF-A0A916MGS7-F1
#
_entry.id   AF-A0A916MGS7-F1
#
_cell.length_a   1.000
_cell.length_b   1.000
_cell.length_c   1.000
_cell.angle_alpha   90.00
_cell.angle_beta   90.00
_cell.angle_gamma   90.00
#
_symmetry.space_group_name_H-M   'P 1'
#
loop_
_entity.id
_entity.type
_entity.pdbx_description
1 polymer ?
#
loop_
_entity_poly.entity_id
_entity_poly.type
_entity_poly.pdbx_seq_one_letter_code
_entity_poly.pdbx_strand_id
1 'polypeptide(L)'
;GWAAGEPALVPVQVQGEAVAAELDRGLSSRRALRAWQELGVSVEDAGLVASDPMGMLLMLEQDGGEEFRFALQNFQVLMRYNRSRLYAAAVWDLAQALRAGRDER
;
A
#
# COMPACT_ATOMS: atom_id res chain seq x y z
N GLY A 1 4.22 -8.60 14.16
CA GLY A 1 3.21 -7.84 14.94
C GLY A 1 3.08 -6.45 14.35
N TRP A 2 2.43 -5.52 15.04
CA TRP A 2 2.49 -4.10 14.69
C TRP A 2 3.93 -3.58 14.82
N ALA A 3 4.40 -2.82 13.84
CA ALA A 3 5.68 -2.14 13.86
C ALA A 3 5.43 -0.64 14.12
N ALA A 4 5.81 -0.15 15.29
CA ALA A 4 5.59 1.25 15.66
C ALA A 4 6.40 2.18 14.76
N GLY A 5 5.78 3.28 14.32
CA GLY A 5 6.41 4.26 13.41
C GLY A 5 6.33 3.90 11.93
N GLU A 6 6.07 2.64 11.58
CA GLU A 6 6.00 2.19 10.19
C GLU A 6 4.61 2.42 9.57
N PRO A 7 4.53 2.78 8.27
CA PRO A 7 3.26 2.95 7.59
C PRO A 7 2.57 1.60 7.31
N ALA A 8 1.24 1.61 7.21
CA ALA A 8 0.49 0.45 6.74
C ALA A 8 0.37 0.45 5.21
N LEU A 9 0.06 1.61 4.62
CA LEU A 9 -0.06 1.81 3.18
C LEU A 9 0.79 3.02 2.77
N VAL A 10 1.44 2.90 1.61
CA VAL A 10 2.17 4.00 0.97
C VAL A 10 1.65 4.16 -0.46
N PRO A 11 1.34 5.37 -0.94
CA PRO A 11 0.93 5.58 -2.32
C PRO A 11 2.06 5.22 -3.28
N VAL A 12 1.70 4.59 -4.40
CA VAL A 12 2.65 4.23 -5.46
C VAL A 12 2.05 4.55 -6.82
N GLN A 13 2.93 4.79 -7.79
CA GLN A 13 2.56 4.92 -9.19
C GLN A 13 2.79 3.58 -9.90
N VAL A 14 1.93 3.27 -10.86
CA VAL A 14 2.03 2.05 -11.66
C VAL A 14 2.11 2.43 -13.12
N GLN A 15 3.12 1.92 -13.81
CA GLN A 15 3.31 2.09 -15.25
C GLN A 15 3.48 0.73 -15.92
N GLY A 16 2.74 0.48 -17.00
CA GLY A 16 2.89 -0.71 -17.84
C GLY A 16 1.89 -1.84 -17.56
N GLU A 17 1.70 -2.69 -18.57
CA GLU A 17 0.67 -3.74 -18.59
C GLU A 17 1.00 -4.96 -17.69
N ALA A 18 2.28 -5.13 -17.32
CA ALA A 18 2.74 -6.27 -16.52
C ALA A 18 2.12 -6.30 -15.10
N VAL A 19 1.90 -5.11 -14.51
CA VAL A 19 1.25 -5.00 -13.19
C VAL A 19 -0.24 -5.31 -13.28
N ALA A 20 -0.93 -4.81 -14.32
CA ALA A 20 -2.34 -5.11 -14.55
C ALA A 20 -2.57 -6.62 -14.67
N ALA A 21 -1.73 -7.32 -15.43
CA ALA A 21 -1.81 -8.78 -15.58
C ALA A 21 -1.64 -9.54 -14.25
N GLU A 22 -0.83 -9.05 -13.31
CA GLU A 22 -0.68 -9.69 -11.99
C GLU A 22 -1.84 -9.36 -11.04
N LEU A 23 -2.42 -8.17 -11.16
CA LEU A 23 -3.62 -7.80 -10.42
C LEU A 23 -4.84 -8.59 -10.89
N ASP A 24 -5.01 -8.77 -12.21
CA ASP A 24 -6.10 -9.55 -12.83
C ASP A 24 -6.05 -11.02 -12.44
N ARG A 25 -4.85 -11.58 -12.23
CA ARG A 25 -4.68 -12.94 -11.70
C ARG A 25 -5.10 -13.08 -10.25
N GLY A 26 -5.48 -11.99 -9.58
CA GLY A 26 -5.83 -11.95 -8.16
C GLY A 26 -4.61 -12.17 -7.24
N LEU A 27 -3.40 -12.18 -7.81
CA LEU A 27 -2.16 -12.56 -7.15
C LEU A 27 -1.30 -11.33 -6.87
N SER A 28 -1.74 -10.46 -5.97
CA SER A 28 -0.82 -9.53 -5.31
C SER A 28 0.00 -10.29 -4.25
N SER A 29 0.87 -11.20 -4.69
CA SER A 29 1.76 -11.95 -3.81
C SER A 29 2.75 -11.00 -3.13
N ARG A 30 3.01 -11.24 -1.84
CA ARG A 30 3.96 -10.43 -1.08
C ARG A 30 5.37 -10.65 -1.63
N ARG A 31 6.02 -9.59 -2.10
CA ARG A 31 7.39 -9.59 -2.62
C ARG A 31 8.11 -8.30 -2.20
N ALA A 32 9.42 -8.25 -2.41
CA ALA A 32 10.22 -7.07 -2.12
C ALA A 32 9.77 -5.89 -2.99
N LEU A 33 9.95 -4.66 -2.49
CA LEU A 33 9.60 -3.45 -3.24
C LEU A 33 10.34 -3.41 -4.58
N ARG A 34 11.62 -3.80 -4.62
CA ARG A 34 12.42 -3.87 -5.85
C ARG A 34 11.81 -4.78 -6.90
N ALA A 35 11.25 -5.93 -6.51
CA ALA A 35 10.60 -6.85 -7.43
C ALA A 35 9.30 -6.26 -8.02
N TRP A 36 8.65 -5.34 -7.32
CA TRP A 36 7.53 -4.56 -7.88
C TRP A 36 8.04 -3.43 -8.77
N GLN A 37 9.17 -2.82 -8.44
CA GLN A 37 9.80 -1.79 -9.27
C GLN A 37 10.21 -2.32 -10.64
N GLU A 38 10.74 -3.55 -10.70
CA GLU A 38 11.03 -4.26 -11.95
C GLU A 38 9.78 -4.47 -12.83
N LEU A 39 8.59 -4.48 -12.23
CA LEU A 39 7.31 -4.61 -12.95
C LEU A 39 6.72 -3.25 -13.36
N GLY A 40 7.32 -2.13 -12.95
CA GLY A 40 6.86 -0.78 -13.27
C GLY A 40 6.12 -0.05 -12.15
N VAL A 41 6.22 -0.53 -10.90
CA VAL A 41 5.75 0.21 -9.72
C VAL A 41 6.81 1.22 -9.28
N SER A 42 6.45 2.47 -9.01
CA SER A 42 7.38 3.47 -8.46
C SER A 42 6.84 4.12 -7.20
N VAL A 43 7.75 4.52 -6.30
CA VAL A 43 7.45 5.15 -5.02
C VAL A 43 8.44 6.28 -4.77
N GLU A 44 7.96 7.40 -4.24
CA GLU A 44 8.78 8.60 -4.03
C GLU A 44 9.58 8.56 -2.73
N ASP A 45 9.16 7.74 -1.76
CA ASP A 45 9.82 7.60 -0.46
C ASP A 45 11.17 6.89 -0.58
N ALA A 46 12.25 7.68 -0.58
CA ALA A 46 13.62 7.18 -0.67
C ALA A 46 14.02 6.26 0.50
N GLY A 47 13.44 6.45 1.69
CA GLY A 47 13.69 5.58 2.84
C GLY A 47 13.06 4.19 2.64
N LEU A 48 11.87 4.16 2.04
CA LEU A 48 11.23 2.92 1.63
C LEU A 48 12.02 2.22 0.53
N VAL A 49 12.51 2.96 -0.47
CA VAL A 49 13.36 2.40 -1.54
C VAL A 49 14.65 1.79 -0.96
N ALA A 50 15.31 2.50 -0.04
CA ALA A 50 16.56 2.04 0.56
C ALA A 50 16.39 0.79 1.44
N SER A 51 15.26 0.66 2.13
CA SER A 51 14.96 -0.47 3.02
C SER A 51 14.42 -1.71 2.30
N ASP A 52 13.96 -1.57 1.05
CA ASP A 52 13.41 -2.63 0.20
C ASP A 52 12.43 -3.59 0.92
N PRO A 53 11.36 -3.06 1.54
CA PRO A 53 10.50 -3.86 2.39
C PRO A 53 9.63 -4.83 1.57
N MET A 54 9.28 -5.94 2.20
CA MET A 54 8.29 -6.85 1.66
C MET A 54 6.89 -6.22 1.75
N GLY A 55 6.13 -6.33 0.67
CA GLY A 55 4.77 -5.81 0.60
C GLY A 55 3.99 -6.36 -0.59
N MET A 56 2.74 -5.95 -0.69
CA MET A 56 1.85 -6.33 -1.78
C MET A 56 1.27 -5.08 -2.42
N LEU A 57 1.03 -5.13 -3.72
CA LEU A 57 0.33 -4.05 -4.40
C LEU A 57 -1.18 -4.16 -4.15
N LEU A 58 -1.79 -3.03 -3.80
CA LEU A 58 -3.22 -2.87 -3.62
C LEU A 58 -3.73 -1.89 -4.67
N MET A 59 -4.78 -2.26 -5.37
CA MET A 59 -5.56 -1.39 -6.24
C MET A 59 -6.85 -1.03 -5.51
N LEU A 60 -7.16 0.25 -5.43
CA LEU A 60 -8.36 0.80 -4.83
C LEU A 60 -9.12 1.58 -5.90
N GLU A 61 -10.39 1.23 -6.09
CA GLU A 61 -11.28 2.02 -6.94
C GLU A 61 -11.67 3.29 -6.17
N GLN A 62 -11.49 4.45 -6.80
CA GLN A 62 -11.93 5.76 -6.31
C GLN A 62 -12.77 6.45 -7.38
N ASP A 63 -13.58 7.44 -6.98
CA ASP A 63 -14.47 8.18 -7.90
C ASP A 63 -13.70 8.87 -9.05
N GLY A 64 -12.40 9.12 -8.88
CA GLY A 64 -11.51 9.74 -9.87
C GLY A 64 -10.60 8.79 -10.65
N GLY A 65 -10.72 7.47 -10.44
CA GLY A 65 -9.87 6.45 -11.08
C GLY A 65 -9.28 5.44 -10.09
N GLU A 66 -8.35 4.64 -10.58
CA GLU A 66 -7.65 3.64 -9.77
C GLU A 66 -6.51 4.29 -8.97
N GLU A 67 -6.49 4.04 -7.67
CA GLU A 67 -5.38 4.39 -6.80
C GLU A 67 -4.60 3.13 -6.43
N PHE A 68 -3.27 3.19 -6.59
CA PHE A 68 -2.39 2.10 -6.21
C PHE A 68 -1.64 2.43 -4.92
N ARG A 69 -1.62 1.47 -3.99
CA ARG A 69 -0.89 1.57 -2.73
C ARG A 69 -0.06 0.33 -2.47
N PHE A 70 1.12 0.52 -1.88
CA PHE A 70 1.95 -0.56 -1.39
C PHE A 70 1.58 -0.91 0.05
N ALA A 71 1.03 -2.10 0.25
CA ALA A 71 0.60 -2.60 1.55
C ALA A 71 1.74 -3.34 2.27
N LEU A 72 2.14 -2.76 3.40
CA LEU A 72 3.26 -3.19 4.24
C LEU A 72 2.79 -4.12 5.37
N GLN A 73 3.73 -4.48 6.25
CA GLN A 73 3.46 -5.40 7.36
C GLN A 73 2.32 -4.92 8.27
N ASN A 74 2.22 -3.62 8.53
CA ASN A 74 1.16 -3.06 9.38
C ASN A 74 -0.23 -3.20 8.75
N PHE A 75 -0.35 -3.20 7.42
CA PHE A 75 -1.61 -3.50 6.75
C PHE A 75 -2.07 -4.94 7.00
N GLN A 76 -1.14 -5.90 7.02
CA GLN A 76 -1.44 -7.28 7.38
C GLN A 76 -1.98 -7.41 8.81
N VAL A 77 -1.51 -6.55 9.73
CA VAL A 77 -2.02 -6.52 11.11
C VAL A 77 -3.46 -6.00 11.15
N LEU A 78 -3.79 -4.95 10.40
CA LEU A 78 -5.17 -4.45 10.29
C LEU A 78 -6.11 -5.53 9.74
N MET A 79 -5.66 -6.32 8.76
CA MET A 79 -6.44 -7.43 8.20
C MET A 79 -6.70 -8.58 9.19
N ARG A 80 -6.03 -8.63 10.35
CA ARG A 80 -6.32 -9.61 11.42
C ARG A 80 -7.59 -9.27 12.20
N TYR A 81 -7.98 -7.99 12.24
CA TYR A 81 -9.24 -7.56 12.85
C TYR A 81 -10.43 -7.85 11.92
N ASN A 82 -10.23 -7.62 10.62
CA ASN A 82 -11.20 -7.93 9.59
C ASN A 82 -10.48 -8.23 8.27
N ARG A 83 -10.74 -9.40 7.67
CA ARG A 83 -10.07 -9.87 6.42
C ARG A 83 -10.57 -9.16 5.15
N SER A 84 -10.93 -7.89 5.25
CA SER A 84 -11.34 -7.02 4.14
C SER A 84 -10.25 -5.99 3.87
N ARG A 85 -9.76 -5.95 2.61
CA ARG A 85 -8.75 -4.98 2.16
C ARG A 85 -9.28 -3.55 2.21
N LEU A 86 -10.54 -3.35 1.81
CA LEU A 86 -11.22 -2.07 1.86
C LEU A 86 -11.37 -1.57 3.30
N TYR A 87 -11.73 -2.46 4.22
CA TYR A 87 -11.79 -2.11 5.65
C TYR A 87 -10.41 -1.64 6.15
N ALA A 88 -9.35 -2.39 5.89
CA ALA A 88 -8.01 -2.04 6.35
C ALA A 88 -7.51 -0.72 5.74
N ALA A 89 -7.82 -0.46 4.47
CA ALA A 89 -7.52 0.81 3.81
C ALA A 89 -8.31 1.97 4.44
N ALA A 90 -9.63 1.83 4.62
CA ALA A 90 -10.47 2.87 5.22
C ALA A 90 -10.05 3.22 6.66
N VAL A 91 -9.68 2.22 7.48
CA VAL A 91 -9.17 2.44 8.84
C VAL A 91 -7.86 3.23 8.80
N TRP A 92 -6.96 2.87 7.89
CA TRP A 92 -5.71 3.60 7.71
C TRP A 92 -5.95 5.05 7.26
N ASP A 93 -6.81 5.25 6.27
CA ASP A 93 -7.11 6.58 5.73
C ASP A 93 -7.75 7.49 6.76
N LEU A 94 -8.69 6.97 7.55
CA LEU A 94 -9.28 7.72 8.66
C LEU A 94 -8.21 8.10 9.71
N ALA A 95 -7.31 7.19 10.05
CA ALA A 95 -6.25 7.46 11.01
C ALA A 95 -5.29 8.56 10.51
N GLN A 96 -4.97 8.57 9.22
CA GLN A 96 -4.12 9.59 8.60
C GLN A 96 -4.85 10.95 8.55
N ALA A 97 -6.13 10.98 8.19
CA ALA A 97 -6.93 12.21 8.20
C ALA A 97 -7.04 12.82 9.62
N LEU A 98 -7.24 11.98 10.65
CA LEU A 98 -7.27 12.42 12.04
C LEU A 98 -5.92 12.96 12.53
N ARG A 99 -4.81 12.40 12.03
CA ARG A 99 -3.46 12.90 12.34
C ARG A 99 -3.24 14.27 11.71
N ALA A 100 -3.51 14.39 10.41
CA ALA A 100 -3.37 15.66 9.69
C ALA A 100 -4.19 16.78 10.34
N GLY A 101 -5.46 16.54 10.67
CA GLY A 101 -6.31 17.53 11.33
C GLY A 101 -5.92 17.86 12.78
N ARG A 102 -5.03 17.08 13.42
CA ARG A 102 -4.41 17.44 14.71
C ARG A 102 -3.18 18.32 14.52
N ASP A 103 -2.38 18.06 13.49
CA ASP A 103 -1.15 18.79 13.21
C ASP A 103 -1.43 20.22 12.69
N GLU A 104 -2.63 20.46 12.16
CA GLU A 104 -3.11 21.78 11.71
C GLU A 104 -3.59 22.71 12.86
N ARG A 105 -3.63 22.22 14.10
CA ARG A 105 -4.08 22.98 15.29
C ARG A 105 -2.92 23.47 16.15
#